data_AF-A0A4Q1FD74-F1
#
_entry.id   AF-A0A4Q1FD74-F1
#
_cell.length_a   1.000
_cell.length_b   1.000
_cell.length_c   1.000
_cell.angle_alpha   90.00
_cell.angle_beta   90.00
_cell.angle_gamma   90.00
#
_symmetry.space_group_name_H-M   'P 1'
#
loop_
_entity.id
_entity.type
_entity.pdbx_description
1 polymer ?
#
loop_
_entity_poly.entity_id
_entity_poly.type
_entity_poly.pdbx_seq_one_letter_code
_entity_poly.pdbx_strand_id
1 'polypeptide(L)'
;MKKILILGVVVLSLLGITSCNRDEIDTFEGVDSIYFGPSVYGMIIQGMKTVTDSAGYSFALEKASLTEVIYKIPIRVQGKVSDVDRNVKVSVDPKSTAIAGTHFELPETIKISAGKELDTIALKVHRTPDMKQKPFLLILNLEENDSFKTEMKSHLNKITGKTMSFITFKLSLDDKLTQPPGWYATALGVFTAKKFYLMCELIDLKPEIFNQKLGGPGLGLADFGYYQAFMKRYLADQKAAGNTIYEEDGKEMIFP
;
A
#
# COMPACT_ATOMS: atom_id res chain seq x y z
N MET A 1 56.27 44.44 -27.24
CA MET A 1 54.97 43.72 -27.41
C MET A 1 55.07 42.23 -27.09
N LYS A 2 55.96 41.45 -27.72
CA LYS A 2 56.13 40.00 -27.43
C LYS A 2 56.44 39.66 -25.96
N LYS A 3 57.27 40.47 -25.27
CA LYS A 3 57.63 40.24 -23.86
C LYS A 3 56.49 40.50 -22.86
N ILE A 4 55.57 41.41 -23.17
CA ILE A 4 54.39 41.72 -22.33
C ILE A 4 53.32 40.61 -22.50
N LEU A 5 53.22 40.05 -23.71
CA LEU A 5 52.32 38.94 -24.02
C LEU A 5 52.77 37.64 -23.34
N ILE A 6 54.09 37.39 -23.26
CA ILE A 6 54.66 36.25 -22.51
C ILE A 6 54.43 36.42 -21.01
N LEU A 7 54.62 37.63 -20.46
CA LEU A 7 54.38 37.89 -19.03
C LEU A 7 52.90 37.73 -18.66
N GLY A 8 51.98 38.14 -19.55
CA GLY A 8 50.54 37.97 -19.37
C GLY A 8 50.09 36.50 -19.39
N VAL A 9 50.68 35.67 -20.26
CA VAL A 9 50.39 34.23 -20.33
C VAL A 9 50.93 33.48 -19.11
N VAL A 10 52.11 33.86 -18.60
CA VAL A 10 52.69 33.26 -17.39
C VAL A 10 51.86 33.60 -16.14
N VAL A 11 51.41 34.85 -15.99
CA VAL A 11 50.57 35.26 -14.86
C VAL A 11 49.18 34.59 -14.93
N LEU A 12 48.60 34.41 -16.12
CA LEU A 12 47.34 33.71 -16.30
C LEU A 12 47.44 32.20 -16.02
N SER A 13 48.60 31.59 -16.29
CA SER A 13 48.86 30.17 -15.97
C SER A 13 49.09 29.90 -14.47
N LEU A 14 49.54 30.89 -13.69
CA LEU A 14 49.68 30.76 -12.23
C LEU A 14 48.35 30.87 -11.46
N LEU A 15 47.31 31.42 -12.07
CA LEU A 15 45.98 31.56 -11.45
C LEU A 15 45.12 30.29 -11.54
N GLY A 16 45.57 29.25 -12.25
CA GLY A 16 44.81 28.01 -12.48
C GLY A 16 44.97 26.92 -11.41
N ILE A 17 45.77 27.13 -10.36
CA ILE A 17 46.10 26.08 -9.37
C ILE A 17 45.27 26.21 -8.08
N THR A 18 44.27 27.09 -8.01
CA THR A 18 43.24 27.02 -6.96
C THR A 18 42.28 25.89 -7.33
N SER A 19 42.79 24.67 -7.32
CA SER A 19 42.00 23.44 -7.33
C SER A 19 40.95 23.57 -6.24
N CYS A 20 39.68 23.42 -6.61
CA CYS A 20 38.62 23.21 -5.63
C CYS A 20 39.13 22.19 -4.60
N ASN A 21 39.20 22.57 -3.32
CA ASN A 21 39.17 21.59 -2.25
C ASN A 21 37.87 20.82 -2.46
N ARG A 22 37.99 19.58 -2.93
CA ARG A 22 36.89 18.63 -2.86
C ARG A 22 36.81 18.32 -1.37
N ASP A 23 35.92 19.01 -0.67
CA ASP A 23 35.57 18.59 0.67
C ASP A 23 35.18 17.12 0.56
N GLU A 24 35.95 16.25 1.20
CA GLU A 24 35.57 14.85 1.32
C GLU A 24 34.19 14.85 1.96
N ILE A 25 33.21 14.31 1.25
CA ILE A 25 31.86 14.22 1.77
C ILE A 25 31.98 13.24 2.93
N ASP A 26 31.85 13.74 4.17
CA ASP A 26 31.82 12.91 5.36
C ASP A 26 30.87 11.73 5.11
N THR A 27 31.44 10.54 5.01
CA THR A 27 30.64 9.32 4.96
C THR A 27 29.96 9.20 6.30
N PHE A 28 28.63 9.05 6.32
CA PHE A 28 27.85 8.94 7.54
C PHE A 28 28.50 8.01 8.58
N GLU A 29 28.93 8.57 9.71
CA GLU A 29 29.53 7.84 10.84
C GLU A 29 28.51 7.55 11.96
N GLY A 30 27.22 7.47 11.62
CA GLY A 30 26.15 7.14 12.57
C GLY A 30 25.81 5.65 12.59
N VAL A 31 25.08 5.23 13.63
CA VAL A 31 24.47 3.90 13.67
C VAL A 31 23.34 3.84 12.66
N ASP A 32 23.26 2.74 11.91
CA ASP A 32 22.26 2.54 10.86
C ASP A 32 20.84 2.65 11.42
N SER A 33 19.97 3.36 10.69
CA SER A 33 18.60 3.66 11.11
C SER A 33 17.59 2.83 10.32
N ILE A 34 16.66 2.15 10.99
CA ILE A 34 15.61 1.34 10.36
C ILE A 34 14.29 2.13 10.25
N TYR A 35 13.60 1.99 9.13
CA TYR A 35 12.29 2.61 8.90
C TYR A 35 11.39 1.76 7.98
N PHE A 36 10.09 2.03 8.00
CA PHE A 36 9.13 1.43 7.09
C PHE A 36 9.26 2.01 5.69
N GLY A 37 9.61 1.20 4.69
CA GLY A 37 9.82 1.64 3.31
C GLY A 37 8.69 2.48 2.68
N PRO A 38 7.39 2.16 2.91
CA PRO A 38 6.27 2.95 2.36
C PRO A 38 6.27 4.42 2.79
N SER A 39 6.87 4.75 3.93
CA SER A 39 6.88 6.12 4.48
C SER A 39 7.85 7.07 3.76
N VAL A 40 8.73 6.53 2.91
CA VAL A 40 9.69 7.31 2.10
C VAL A 40 9.51 7.01 0.61
N TYR A 41 9.45 5.73 0.24
CA TYR A 41 9.39 5.29 -1.15
C TYR A 41 7.97 5.07 -1.65
N GLY A 42 6.98 5.13 -0.77
CA GLY A 42 5.59 4.82 -1.09
C GLY A 42 5.33 3.36 -1.40
N MET A 43 4.04 3.05 -1.50
CA MET A 43 3.52 1.76 -1.93
C MET A 43 2.31 1.96 -2.83
N ILE A 44 1.93 0.92 -3.58
CA ILE A 44 0.75 0.99 -4.43
C ILE A 44 -0.50 0.87 -3.55
N ILE A 45 -1.32 1.92 -3.55
CA ILE A 45 -2.62 1.97 -2.90
C ILE A 45 -3.61 2.42 -3.97
N GLN A 46 -4.63 1.60 -4.24
CA GLN A 46 -5.65 1.88 -5.26
C GLN A 46 -5.04 2.27 -6.62
N GLY A 47 -3.98 1.57 -7.04
CA GLY A 47 -3.30 1.80 -8.32
C GLY A 47 -2.41 3.05 -8.38
N MET A 48 -2.19 3.75 -7.27
CA MET A 48 -1.29 4.91 -7.20
C MET A 48 -0.16 4.65 -6.21
N LYS A 49 1.05 5.09 -6.59
CA LYS A 49 2.20 5.07 -5.68
C LYS A 49 2.05 6.22 -4.67
N THR A 50 1.79 5.87 -3.42
CA THR A 50 1.49 6.81 -2.34
C THR A 50 2.48 6.61 -1.19
N VAL A 51 3.13 7.69 -0.78
CA VAL A 51 3.96 7.72 0.45
C VAL A 51 3.03 7.72 1.66
N THR A 52 3.19 6.73 2.55
CA THR A 52 2.25 6.49 3.65
C THR A 52 2.91 5.78 4.84
N ASP A 53 2.36 5.99 6.04
CA ASP A 53 2.58 5.17 7.24
C ASP A 53 1.40 4.23 7.53
N SER A 54 0.42 4.18 6.62
CA SER A 54 -0.80 3.41 6.81
C SER A 54 -1.32 2.78 5.53
N ALA A 55 -1.91 1.61 5.67
CA ALA A 55 -2.57 0.89 4.59
C ALA A 55 -3.81 0.14 5.09
N GLY A 56 -4.65 -0.29 4.15
CA GLY A 56 -5.79 -1.17 4.41
C GLY A 56 -5.68 -2.43 3.56
N TYR A 57 -6.04 -3.57 4.15
CA TYR A 57 -6.24 -4.83 3.46
C TYR A 57 -7.64 -5.36 3.78
N SER A 58 -8.40 -5.74 2.76
CA SER A 58 -9.75 -6.27 2.91
C SER A 58 -9.88 -7.59 2.16
N PHE A 59 -10.41 -8.61 2.84
CA PHE A 59 -10.77 -9.89 2.23
C PHE A 59 -12.09 -9.83 1.43
N ALA A 60 -12.77 -8.69 1.43
CA ALA A 60 -14.14 -8.58 0.95
C ALA A 60 -14.34 -8.93 -0.53
N LEU A 61 -13.29 -8.75 -1.35
CA LEU A 61 -13.30 -9.10 -2.77
C LEU A 61 -12.54 -10.41 -3.06
N GLU A 62 -11.93 -11.01 -2.04
CA GLU A 62 -11.20 -12.26 -2.16
C GLU A 62 -12.16 -13.46 -2.14
N LYS A 63 -11.78 -14.53 -2.84
CA LYS A 63 -12.53 -15.79 -2.82
C LYS A 63 -12.79 -16.26 -1.38
N ALA A 64 -13.98 -16.78 -1.13
CA ALA A 64 -14.36 -17.28 0.19
C ALA A 64 -13.42 -18.38 0.74
N SER A 65 -12.77 -19.13 -0.16
CA SER A 65 -11.78 -20.16 0.20
C SER A 65 -10.44 -19.59 0.67
N LEU A 66 -10.16 -18.30 0.44
CA LEU A 66 -8.96 -17.64 0.93
C LEU A 66 -9.18 -17.23 2.39
N THR A 67 -8.57 -18.00 3.30
CA THR A 67 -8.69 -17.81 4.75
C THR A 67 -7.49 -17.09 5.38
N GLU A 68 -6.39 -16.95 4.64
CA GLU A 68 -5.20 -16.25 5.11
C GLU A 68 -4.39 -15.66 3.94
N VAL A 69 -3.59 -14.63 4.23
CA VAL A 69 -2.61 -14.06 3.29
C VAL A 69 -1.31 -13.67 3.98
N ILE A 70 -0.23 -13.62 3.20
CA ILE A 70 1.03 -13.00 3.64
C ILE A 70 1.07 -11.55 3.16
N TYR A 71 0.82 -10.62 4.08
CA TYR A 71 0.94 -9.19 3.83
C TYR A 71 2.41 -8.76 3.99
N LYS A 72 2.97 -8.22 2.91
CA LYS A 72 4.39 -7.85 2.83
C LYS A 72 4.59 -6.38 3.16
N ILE A 73 5.17 -6.09 4.32
CA ILE A 73 5.48 -4.71 4.75
C ILE A 73 6.97 -4.42 4.51
N PRO A 74 7.33 -3.55 3.55
CA PRO A 74 8.73 -3.26 3.27
C PRO A 74 9.38 -2.48 4.43
N ILE A 75 10.59 -2.89 4.81
CA ILE A 75 11.46 -2.20 5.78
C ILE A 75 12.81 -1.89 5.14
N ARG A 76 13.40 -0.75 5.49
CA ARG A 76 14.63 -0.26 4.88
C ARG A 76 15.58 0.32 5.89
N VAL A 77 16.87 0.26 5.55
CA VAL A 77 17.97 0.81 6.33
C VAL A 77 18.46 2.11 5.70
N GLN A 78 18.65 3.13 6.51
CA GLN A 78 19.47 4.30 6.20
C GLN A 78 20.82 4.09 6.88
N GLY A 79 21.88 4.01 6.08
CA GLY A 79 23.23 3.76 6.58
C GLY A 79 23.97 2.77 5.69
N LYS A 80 24.95 2.06 6.26
CA LYS A 80 25.80 1.15 5.50
C LYS A 80 25.13 -0.20 5.28
N VAL A 81 25.33 -0.76 4.10
CA VAL A 81 24.93 -2.15 3.84
C VAL A 81 25.90 -3.06 4.62
N SER A 82 25.34 -3.93 5.45
CA SER A 82 26.09 -4.92 6.21
C SER A 82 26.20 -6.22 5.43
N ASP A 83 27.31 -6.93 5.58
CA ASP A 83 27.60 -8.25 5.04
C ASP A 83 27.06 -9.40 5.91
N VAL A 84 26.39 -9.08 7.02
CA VAL A 84 25.72 -10.05 7.90
C VAL A 84 24.23 -9.75 8.04
N ASP A 85 23.46 -10.79 8.38
CA ASP A 85 22.05 -10.65 8.72
C ASP A 85 21.89 -9.84 10.02
N ARG A 86 20.99 -8.85 10.00
CA ARG A 86 20.73 -7.99 11.16
C ARG A 86 19.29 -8.10 11.61
N ASN A 87 19.08 -8.50 12.85
CA ASN A 87 17.75 -8.63 13.43
C ASN A 87 17.08 -7.26 13.59
N VAL A 88 15.79 -7.21 13.28
CA VAL A 88 14.95 -6.03 13.42
C VAL A 88 13.94 -6.29 14.53
N LYS A 89 13.88 -5.38 15.50
CA LYS A 89 12.96 -5.47 16.62
C LYS A 89 11.66 -4.74 16.27
N VAL A 90 10.53 -5.43 16.39
CA VAL A 90 9.20 -4.89 16.11
C VAL A 90 8.28 -5.21 17.29
N SER A 91 7.51 -4.22 17.73
CA SER A 91 6.45 -4.42 18.72
C SER A 91 5.07 -4.05 18.18
N VAL A 92 4.05 -4.66 18.78
CA VAL A 92 2.65 -4.35 18.52
C VAL A 92 2.23 -3.28 19.52
N ASP A 93 1.73 -2.15 19.03
CA ASP A 93 1.26 -1.07 19.89
C ASP A 93 0.01 -1.53 20.66
N PRO A 94 -0.12 -1.23 21.98
CA PRO A 94 -1.31 -1.54 22.77
C PRO A 94 -2.61 -0.92 22.23
N LYS A 95 -2.54 0.12 21.39
CA LYS A 95 -3.70 0.71 20.71
C LYS A 95 -4.21 -0.12 19.53
N SER A 96 -3.51 -1.21 19.17
CA SER A 96 -3.98 -2.16 18.18
C SER A 96 -5.27 -2.82 18.68
N THR A 97 -6.24 -2.96 17.77
CA THR A 97 -7.44 -3.76 18.02
C THR A 97 -7.35 -5.14 17.40
N ALA A 98 -6.44 -5.35 16.44
CA ALA A 98 -6.08 -6.66 15.92
C ALA A 98 -5.39 -7.50 17.03
N ILE A 99 -5.64 -8.81 17.05
CA ILE A 99 -5.22 -9.71 18.12
C ILE A 99 -4.22 -10.71 17.54
N ALA A 100 -3.03 -10.80 18.13
CA ALA A 100 -2.00 -11.75 17.71
C ALA A 100 -2.50 -13.20 17.91
N GLY A 101 -2.21 -14.07 16.95
CA GLY A 101 -2.69 -15.46 16.93
C GLY A 101 -4.14 -15.63 16.44
N THR A 102 -4.94 -14.55 16.41
CA THR A 102 -6.32 -14.58 15.90
C THR A 102 -6.43 -13.86 14.56
N HIS A 103 -6.02 -12.60 14.50
CA HIS A 103 -6.11 -11.75 13.30
C HIS A 103 -4.81 -11.74 12.51
N PHE A 104 -3.67 -11.96 13.17
CA PHE A 104 -2.36 -11.96 12.53
C PHE A 104 -1.30 -12.76 13.30
N GLU A 105 -0.23 -13.14 12.60
CA GLU A 105 1.01 -13.65 13.19
C GLU A 105 2.20 -12.86 12.63
N LEU A 106 3.08 -12.41 13.53
CA LEU A 106 4.40 -11.92 13.15
C LEU A 106 5.34 -13.11 12.94
N PRO A 107 6.29 -13.02 12.00
CA PRO A 107 7.32 -14.05 11.85
C PRO A 107 8.18 -14.10 13.12
N GLU A 108 8.69 -15.29 13.46
CA GLU A 108 9.55 -15.50 14.63
C GLU A 108 10.81 -14.61 14.61
N THR A 109 11.35 -14.39 13.41
CA THR A 109 12.51 -13.52 13.19
C THR A 109 12.24 -12.55 12.05
N ILE A 110 12.50 -11.27 12.30
CA ILE A 110 12.50 -10.22 11.28
C ILE A 110 13.94 -9.74 11.14
N LYS A 111 14.44 -9.64 9.91
CA LYS A 111 15.82 -9.24 9.65
C LYS A 111 15.93 -8.40 8.39
N ILE A 112 17.02 -7.65 8.32
CA ILE A 112 17.59 -7.19 7.05
C ILE A 112 18.67 -8.20 6.68
N SER A 113 18.49 -8.88 5.55
CA SER A 113 19.46 -9.88 5.10
C SER A 113 20.80 -9.26 4.71
N ALA A 114 21.88 -10.01 4.86
CA ALA A 114 23.22 -9.64 4.41
C ALA A 114 23.22 -9.12 2.95
N GLY A 115 23.96 -8.03 2.72
CA GLY A 115 24.09 -7.40 1.41
C GLY A 115 22.86 -6.62 0.93
N LYS A 116 21.84 -6.42 1.78
CA LYS A 116 20.61 -5.68 1.41
C LYS A 116 20.38 -4.45 2.27
N GLU A 117 19.83 -3.39 1.67
CA GLU A 117 19.23 -2.26 2.39
C GLU A 117 17.70 -2.34 2.50
N LEU A 118 17.07 -3.32 1.84
CA LEU A 118 15.62 -3.53 1.79
C LEU A 118 15.29 -4.98 2.12
N ASP A 119 14.37 -5.16 3.06
CA ASP A 119 13.74 -6.46 3.33
C ASP A 119 12.25 -6.27 3.66
N THR A 120 11.57 -7.32 4.10
CA THR A 120 10.10 -7.29 4.30
C THR A 120 9.69 -8.02 5.57
N ILE A 121 8.77 -7.43 6.32
CA ILE A 121 8.03 -8.16 7.36
C ILE A 121 6.92 -8.96 6.67
N ALA A 122 7.04 -10.28 6.68
CA ALA A 122 6.03 -11.20 6.16
C ALA A 122 4.95 -11.46 7.21
N LEU A 123 4.01 -10.52 7.35
CA LEU A 123 2.90 -10.62 8.29
C LEU A 123 1.87 -11.62 7.77
N LYS A 124 1.62 -12.71 8.49
CA LYS A 124 0.48 -13.58 8.16
C LYS A 124 -0.79 -12.94 8.72
N VAL A 125 -1.80 -12.78 7.88
CA VAL A 125 -3.10 -12.20 8.24
C VAL A 125 -4.17 -13.27 8.05
N HIS A 126 -5.00 -13.44 9.08
CA HIS A 126 -6.08 -14.43 9.12
C HIS A 126 -7.43 -13.76 8.85
N ARG A 127 -8.24 -14.36 7.97
CA ARG A 127 -9.61 -13.93 7.70
C ARG A 127 -10.53 -14.48 8.78
N THR A 128 -11.02 -13.62 9.67
CA THR A 128 -11.93 -14.01 10.75
C THR A 128 -13.36 -13.51 10.52
N PRO A 129 -14.41 -14.23 10.97
CA PRO A 129 -15.80 -13.85 10.69
C PRO A 129 -16.22 -12.46 11.21
N ASP A 130 -15.61 -12.00 12.30
CA ASP A 130 -15.87 -10.70 12.92
C ASP A 130 -15.35 -9.51 12.09
N MET A 131 -14.40 -9.73 11.17
CA MET A 131 -13.94 -8.72 10.20
C MET A 131 -15.05 -8.23 9.26
N LYS A 132 -16.13 -9.00 9.09
CA LYS A 132 -17.30 -8.57 8.32
C LYS A 132 -18.12 -7.48 9.02
N GLN A 133 -17.99 -7.39 10.34
CA GLN A 133 -18.77 -6.45 11.16
C GLN A 133 -18.02 -5.13 11.37
N LYS A 134 -16.70 -5.21 11.62
CA LYS A 134 -15.86 -4.04 11.89
C LYS A 134 -14.42 -4.27 11.42
N PRO A 135 -13.67 -3.19 11.12
CA PRO A 135 -12.25 -3.28 10.86
C PRO A 135 -11.44 -3.48 12.15
N PHE A 136 -10.29 -4.13 12.02
CA PHE A 136 -9.28 -4.31 13.05
C PHE A 136 -7.99 -3.58 12.68
N LEU A 137 -7.48 -2.78 13.60
CA LEU A 137 -6.28 -1.99 13.42
C LEU A 137 -5.09 -2.72 14.03
N LEU A 138 -4.07 -2.99 13.23
CA LEU A 138 -2.75 -3.39 13.69
C LEU A 138 -1.80 -2.20 13.59
N ILE A 139 -1.08 -1.91 14.66
CA ILE A 139 -0.06 -0.87 14.69
C ILE A 139 1.27 -1.54 15.06
N LEU A 140 2.24 -1.44 14.17
CA LEU A 140 3.59 -1.97 14.36
C LEU A 140 4.56 -0.81 14.60
N ASN A 141 5.41 -0.95 15.61
CA ASN A 141 6.48 -0.01 15.92
C ASN A 141 7.84 -0.68 15.72
N LEU A 142 8.73 0.00 14.98
CA LEU A 142 10.15 -0.36 14.93
C LEU A 142 10.81 0.10 16.21
N GLU A 143 11.63 -0.76 16.80
CA GLU A 143 12.36 -0.47 18.03
C GLU A 143 13.87 -0.47 17.80
N GLU A 144 14.57 0.32 18.61
CA GLU A 144 16.02 0.29 18.65
C GLU A 144 16.54 -1.05 19.21
N ASN A 145 17.69 -1.46 18.68
CA ASN A 145 18.47 -2.58 19.19
C ASN A 145 19.96 -2.35 18.89
N ASP A 146 20.79 -3.38 19.07
CA ASP A 146 22.23 -3.28 18.84
C ASP A 146 22.60 -3.04 17.36
N SER A 147 21.72 -3.42 16.43
CA SER A 147 21.95 -3.30 14.98
C SER A 147 21.38 -2.01 14.38
N PHE A 148 20.30 -1.47 14.96
CA PHE A 148 19.53 -0.39 14.37
C PHE A 148 19.07 0.65 15.37
N LYS A 149 19.13 1.92 14.94
CA LYS A 149 18.47 3.07 15.57
C LYS A 149 17.18 3.46 14.86
N THR A 150 16.44 4.37 15.47
CA THR A 150 15.14 4.88 14.97
C THR A 150 15.15 6.41 14.82
N GLU A 151 16.29 6.95 14.35
CA GLU A 151 16.52 8.41 14.25
C GLU A 151 15.54 9.09 13.28
N MET A 152 15.16 8.38 12.22
CA MET A 152 14.11 8.82 11.31
C MET A 152 12.77 8.58 11.99
N LYS A 153 12.27 9.53 12.80
CA LYS A 153 11.00 9.33 13.53
C LYS A 153 9.76 9.65 12.71
N SER A 154 9.73 10.84 12.11
CA SER A 154 8.55 11.32 11.39
C SER A 154 8.88 12.47 10.45
N HIS A 155 7.95 12.80 9.56
CA HIS A 155 7.99 14.06 8.81
C HIS A 155 6.61 14.71 8.77
N LEU A 156 6.60 16.04 8.79
CA LEU A 156 5.40 16.84 8.59
C LEU A 156 5.15 17.03 7.09
N ASN A 157 4.02 16.55 6.60
CA ASN A 157 3.56 16.92 5.28
C ASN A 157 3.03 18.36 5.32
N LYS A 158 3.78 19.30 4.74
CA LYS A 158 3.43 20.74 4.74
C LYS A 158 2.16 21.07 3.95
N ILE A 159 1.73 20.21 3.04
CA ILE A 159 0.51 20.40 2.24
C ILE A 159 -0.71 19.98 3.04
N THR A 160 -0.67 18.80 3.66
CA THR A 160 -1.82 18.23 4.38
C THR A 160 -1.85 18.57 5.87
N GLY A 161 -0.76 19.14 6.41
CA GLY A 161 -0.59 19.39 7.85
C GLY A 161 -0.49 18.12 8.70
N LYS A 162 -0.37 16.94 8.09
CA LYS A 162 -0.33 15.66 8.80
C LYS A 162 1.11 15.22 9.01
N THR A 163 1.41 14.73 10.22
CA THR A 163 2.67 14.07 10.52
C THR A 163 2.58 12.60 10.13
N MET A 164 3.51 12.15 9.31
CA MET A 164 3.67 10.75 8.91
C MET A 164 4.85 10.13 9.67
N SER A 165 4.62 8.96 10.27
CA SER A 165 5.67 8.22 10.97
C SER A 165 6.54 7.44 9.99
N PHE A 166 7.84 7.39 10.29
CA PHE A 166 8.79 6.51 9.60
C PHE A 166 8.97 5.17 10.35
N ILE A 167 8.67 5.15 11.65
CA ILE A 167 8.93 4.02 12.57
C ILE A 167 7.65 3.37 13.11
N THR A 168 6.48 3.86 12.72
CA THR A 168 5.18 3.27 13.05
C THR A 168 4.43 2.99 11.75
N PHE A 169 3.89 1.79 11.59
CA PHE A 169 3.05 1.42 10.47
C PHE A 169 1.68 0.94 10.95
N LYS A 170 0.62 1.43 10.31
CA LYS A 170 -0.77 1.12 10.66
C LYS A 170 -1.43 0.32 9.54
N LEU A 171 -1.88 -0.88 9.84
CA LEU A 171 -2.59 -1.73 8.90
C LEU A 171 -4.03 -1.94 9.40
N SER A 172 -5.00 -1.46 8.63
CA SER A 172 -6.42 -1.78 8.84
C SER A 172 -6.75 -3.09 8.12
N LEU A 173 -7.42 -4.00 8.81
CA LEU A 173 -7.82 -5.31 8.34
C LEU A 173 -9.34 -5.43 8.42
N ASP A 174 -10.00 -5.83 7.33
CA ASP A 174 -11.43 -6.11 7.35
C ASP A 174 -11.84 -7.16 6.31
N ASP A 175 -13.10 -7.56 6.34
CA ASP A 175 -13.75 -8.41 5.34
C ASP A 175 -15.12 -7.83 5.00
N LYS A 176 -15.22 -6.50 5.09
CA LYS A 176 -16.48 -5.81 4.87
C LYS A 176 -16.54 -5.36 3.43
N LEU A 177 -17.45 -5.96 2.68
CA LEU A 177 -17.72 -5.52 1.32
C LEU A 177 -18.31 -4.10 1.34
N THR A 178 -17.47 -3.15 0.98
CA THR A 178 -17.81 -1.77 0.65
C THR A 178 -17.80 -1.61 -0.86
N GLN A 179 -18.29 -0.48 -1.35
CA GLN A 179 -18.26 -0.20 -2.78
C GLN A 179 -16.81 -0.26 -3.29
N PRO A 180 -16.47 -1.20 -4.19
CA PRO A 180 -15.09 -1.37 -4.62
C PRO A 180 -14.64 -0.20 -5.51
N PRO A 181 -13.32 0.11 -5.58
CA PRO A 181 -12.80 1.22 -6.39
C PRO A 181 -13.17 1.14 -7.88
N GLY A 182 -13.39 -0.07 -8.38
CA GLY A 182 -13.81 -0.33 -9.76
C GLY A 182 -15.31 -0.26 -9.98
N TRP A 183 -16.13 0.06 -8.98
CA TRP A 183 -17.57 0.16 -9.14
C TRP A 183 -17.96 1.42 -9.90
N TYR A 184 -18.63 1.25 -11.05
CA TYR A 184 -19.11 2.37 -11.85
C TYR A 184 -20.59 2.66 -11.62
N ALA A 185 -20.89 3.50 -10.63
CA ALA A 185 -22.26 3.79 -10.22
C ALA A 185 -23.15 4.38 -11.33
N THR A 186 -22.56 5.07 -12.33
CA THR A 186 -23.31 5.60 -13.47
C THR A 186 -23.96 4.49 -14.31
N ALA A 187 -23.27 3.36 -14.51
CA ALA A 187 -23.79 2.24 -15.29
C ALA A 187 -24.45 1.16 -14.41
N LEU A 188 -23.97 0.97 -13.19
CA LEU A 188 -24.39 -0.13 -12.32
C LEU A 188 -25.34 0.30 -11.18
N GLY A 189 -25.52 1.61 -11.00
CA GLY A 189 -26.36 2.19 -9.97
C GLY A 189 -25.71 2.20 -8.58
N VAL A 190 -26.53 2.45 -7.57
CA VAL A 190 -26.10 2.39 -6.16
C VAL A 190 -25.59 0.99 -5.85
N PHE A 191 -24.42 0.93 -5.21
CA PHE A 191 -23.77 -0.32 -4.83
C PHE A 191 -24.54 -1.03 -3.72
N THR A 192 -24.79 -2.32 -3.91
CA THR A 192 -25.16 -3.25 -2.85
C THR A 192 -24.36 -4.53 -3.03
N ALA A 193 -24.04 -5.22 -1.93
CA ALA A 193 -23.32 -6.49 -1.96
C ALA A 193 -24.07 -7.54 -2.80
N LYS A 194 -25.39 -7.64 -2.60
CA LYS A 194 -26.27 -8.55 -3.33
C LYS A 194 -26.24 -8.31 -4.84
N LYS A 195 -26.35 -7.06 -5.28
CA LYS A 195 -26.26 -6.69 -6.70
C LYS A 195 -24.91 -7.04 -7.29
N PHE A 196 -23.84 -6.69 -6.57
CA PHE A 196 -22.48 -6.94 -7.00
C PHE A 196 -22.21 -8.44 -7.21
N TYR A 197 -22.54 -9.26 -6.22
CA TYR A 197 -22.33 -10.71 -6.32
C TYR A 197 -23.22 -11.37 -7.35
N LEU A 198 -24.50 -10.98 -7.46
CA LEU A 198 -25.39 -11.49 -8.51
C LEU A 198 -24.85 -11.20 -9.91
N MET A 199 -24.40 -9.97 -10.15
CA MET A 199 -23.79 -9.59 -11.43
C MET A 199 -22.51 -10.39 -11.69
N CYS A 200 -21.65 -10.54 -10.69
CA CYS A 200 -20.42 -11.32 -10.83
C CYS A 200 -20.70 -12.79 -11.15
N GLU A 201 -21.69 -13.39 -10.49
CA GLU A 201 -22.10 -14.77 -10.70
C GLU A 201 -22.67 -14.99 -12.11
N LEU A 202 -23.61 -14.15 -12.54
CA LEU A 202 -24.29 -14.34 -13.83
C LEU A 202 -23.40 -14.07 -15.04
N ILE A 203 -22.43 -13.16 -14.90
CA ILE A 203 -21.51 -12.75 -15.98
C ILE A 203 -20.17 -13.51 -15.90
N ASP A 204 -19.97 -14.34 -14.88
CA ASP A 204 -18.70 -15.03 -14.58
C ASP A 204 -17.52 -14.04 -14.38
N LEU A 205 -17.81 -12.90 -13.72
CA LEU A 205 -16.78 -11.94 -13.31
C LEU A 205 -16.19 -12.35 -11.96
N LYS A 206 -14.87 -12.34 -11.88
CA LYS A 206 -14.18 -12.49 -10.60
C LYS A 206 -14.32 -11.19 -9.80
N PRO A 207 -14.87 -11.18 -8.57
CA PRO A 207 -15.00 -9.97 -7.75
C PRO A 207 -13.70 -9.16 -7.60
N GLU A 208 -12.56 -9.86 -7.56
CA GLU A 208 -11.21 -9.32 -7.46
C GLU A 208 -10.89 -8.27 -8.54
N ILE A 209 -11.49 -8.36 -9.74
CA ILE A 209 -11.22 -7.39 -10.83
C ILE A 209 -11.66 -5.97 -10.46
N PHE A 210 -12.57 -5.81 -9.49
CA PHE A 210 -13.07 -4.52 -9.03
C PHE A 210 -12.15 -3.85 -7.98
N ASN A 211 -11.07 -4.51 -7.54
CA ASN A 211 -10.09 -3.94 -6.62
C ASN A 211 -9.11 -2.92 -7.27
N GLN A 212 -9.35 -2.59 -8.53
CA GLN A 212 -8.61 -1.58 -9.29
C GLN A 212 -9.54 -0.42 -9.68
N LYS A 213 -8.97 0.67 -10.20
CA LYS A 213 -9.76 1.80 -10.68
C LYS A 213 -10.48 1.50 -11.99
N LEU A 214 -11.53 2.26 -12.26
CA LEU A 214 -12.20 2.35 -13.56
C LEU A 214 -11.17 2.53 -14.69
N GLY A 215 -11.39 1.86 -15.81
CA GLY A 215 -10.49 1.86 -16.97
C GLY A 215 -9.41 0.77 -16.95
N GLY A 216 -9.29 -0.01 -15.87
CA GLY A 216 -8.48 -1.22 -15.85
C GLY A 216 -9.04 -2.35 -16.73
N PRO A 217 -8.29 -3.44 -16.96
CA PRO A 217 -8.77 -4.59 -17.72
C PRO A 217 -10.10 -5.14 -17.16
N GLY A 218 -11.11 -5.25 -18.00
CA GLY A 218 -12.47 -5.69 -17.62
C GLY A 218 -13.32 -4.63 -16.91
N LEU A 219 -12.83 -3.40 -16.77
CA LEU A 219 -13.53 -2.25 -16.20
C LEU A 219 -13.52 -1.02 -17.14
N GLY A 220 -13.51 -1.26 -18.46
CA GLY A 220 -13.69 -0.22 -19.46
C GLY A 220 -15.14 0.22 -19.60
N LEU A 221 -15.37 1.38 -20.24
CA LEU A 221 -16.74 1.89 -20.46
C LEU A 221 -17.60 0.92 -21.28
N ALA A 222 -17.00 0.22 -22.25
CA ALA A 222 -17.69 -0.80 -23.03
C ALA A 222 -18.08 -2.01 -22.18
N ASP A 223 -17.20 -2.44 -21.27
CA ASP A 223 -17.48 -3.55 -20.33
C ASP A 223 -18.68 -3.20 -19.46
N PHE A 224 -18.72 -1.98 -18.90
CA PHE A 224 -19.86 -1.53 -18.10
C PHE A 224 -21.16 -1.41 -18.91
N GLY A 225 -21.07 -1.01 -20.18
CA GLY A 225 -22.23 -1.03 -21.09
C GLY A 225 -22.79 -2.43 -21.28
N TYR A 226 -21.91 -3.42 -21.43
CA TYR A 226 -22.30 -4.83 -21.48
C TYR A 226 -22.90 -5.32 -20.15
N TYR A 227 -22.24 -5.05 -19.01
CA TYR A 227 -22.72 -5.47 -17.69
C TYR A 227 -24.11 -4.90 -17.39
N GLN A 228 -24.31 -3.61 -17.64
CA GLN A 228 -25.59 -2.94 -17.48
C GLN A 228 -26.69 -3.54 -18.37
N ALA A 229 -26.41 -3.73 -19.66
CA ALA A 229 -27.38 -4.27 -20.61
C ALA A 229 -27.78 -5.72 -20.26
N PHE A 230 -26.81 -6.55 -19.90
CA PHE A 230 -27.04 -7.92 -19.47
C PHE A 230 -27.94 -7.97 -18.23
N MET A 231 -27.59 -7.21 -17.18
CA MET A 231 -28.35 -7.22 -15.93
C MET A 231 -29.76 -6.66 -16.09
N LYS A 232 -29.94 -5.61 -16.90
CA LYS A 232 -31.28 -5.10 -17.25
C LYS A 232 -32.14 -6.17 -17.90
N ARG A 233 -31.58 -6.90 -18.87
CA ARG A 233 -32.29 -7.98 -19.56
C ARG A 233 -32.65 -9.10 -18.59
N TYR A 234 -31.69 -9.57 -17.80
CA TYR A 234 -31.92 -10.62 -16.81
C TYR A 234 -33.05 -10.25 -15.83
N LEU A 235 -33.04 -9.03 -15.28
CA LEU A 235 -34.06 -8.58 -14.33
C LEU A 235 -35.44 -8.47 -14.99
N ALA A 236 -35.50 -8.01 -16.24
CA ALA A 236 -36.74 -7.95 -17.01
C ALA A 236 -37.31 -9.36 -17.29
N ASP A 237 -36.46 -10.31 -17.68
CA ASP A 237 -36.85 -11.70 -17.95
C ASP A 237 -37.36 -12.39 -16.66
N GLN A 238 -36.66 -12.20 -15.53
CA GLN A 238 -37.09 -12.71 -14.23
C GLN A 238 -38.43 -12.12 -13.78
N LYS A 239 -38.62 -10.80 -13.94
CA LYS A 239 -39.89 -10.13 -13.64
C LYS A 239 -41.03 -10.64 -14.52
N ALA A 240 -40.79 -10.83 -15.82
CA ALA A 240 -41.78 -11.39 -16.74
C ALA A 240 -42.17 -12.84 -16.39
N ALA A 241 -41.24 -13.61 -15.81
CA ALA A 241 -41.48 -14.94 -15.27
C ALA A 241 -42.16 -14.94 -13.87
N GLY A 242 -42.53 -13.78 -13.33
CA GLY A 242 -43.16 -13.65 -12.01
C GLY A 242 -42.19 -13.69 -10.83
N ASN A 243 -40.88 -13.65 -11.09
CA ASN A 243 -39.83 -13.63 -10.08
C ASN A 243 -39.14 -12.26 -10.03
N THR A 244 -39.71 -11.30 -9.31
CA THR A 244 -39.07 -10.00 -9.12
C THR A 244 -37.87 -10.14 -8.17
N ILE A 245 -36.70 -9.71 -8.61
CA ILE A 245 -35.48 -9.72 -7.79
C ILE A 245 -35.39 -8.42 -6.98
N TYR A 246 -35.25 -8.55 -5.66
CA TYR A 246 -35.19 -7.42 -4.72
C TYR A 246 -33.80 -7.24 -4.13
N GLU A 247 -33.46 -6.01 -3.77
CA GLU A 247 -32.35 -5.64 -2.89
C GLU A 247 -32.61 -6.16 -1.46
N GLU A 248 -31.62 -6.05 -0.56
CA GLU A 248 -31.77 -6.44 0.86
C GLU A 248 -32.78 -5.57 1.61
N ASP A 249 -32.97 -4.32 1.19
CA ASP A 249 -33.94 -3.39 1.78
C ASP A 249 -35.38 -3.58 1.24
N GLY A 250 -35.59 -4.59 0.39
CA GLY A 250 -36.90 -4.93 -0.18
C GLY A 250 -37.31 -4.10 -1.39
N LYS A 251 -36.48 -3.16 -1.86
CA LYS A 251 -36.74 -2.46 -3.14
C LYS A 251 -36.41 -3.36 -4.32
N GLU A 252 -37.12 -3.17 -5.43
CA GLU A 252 -36.81 -3.87 -6.68
C GLU A 252 -35.37 -3.52 -7.11
N MET A 253 -34.58 -4.54 -7.42
CA MET A 253 -33.21 -4.35 -7.91
C MET A 253 -33.26 -3.74 -9.30
N ILE A 254 -32.54 -2.63 -9.50
CA ILE A 254 -32.45 -1.95 -10.79
C ILE A 254 -31.00 -1.61 -11.15
N PHE A 255 -30.74 -1.61 -12.47
CA PHE A 255 -29.55 -1.04 -13.09
C PHE A 255 -29.99 0.20 -13.90
N PRO A 256 -29.33 1.36 -13.75
CA PRO A 256 -29.67 2.61 -14.45
C PRO A 256 -29.76 2.44 -15.95
#